data_AF-A0A7V4DCE2-F1
#
_entry.id   AF-A0A7V4DCE2-F1
#
_cell.length_a   1.000
_cell.length_b   1.000
_cell.length_c   1.000
_cell.angle_alpha   90.00
_cell.angle_beta   90.00
_cell.angle_gamma   90.00
#
_symmetry.space_group_name_H-M   'P 1'
#
loop_
_entity.id
_entity.type
_entity.pdbx_description
1 polymer ?
#
loop_
_entity_poly.entity_id
_entity_poly.type
_entity_poly.pdbx_seq_one_letter_code
_entity_poly.pdbx_strand_id
1 'polypeptide(L)'
;MKRNIKWIIGALSLFSLMGFICGWTYFHSRYYNALDIRFFSGDSDRLIIPLRPGTRGVVIDLPQENPMFFGIDVLQSEPVDWDYLHRLDPRTDVRIRGWIDLNGRLIIQNVIDVTHAGAGEYLRSILSTWRYTPLKTGEITFHFNLPSEGAKLIVYTSGLYRNPNVDRKLPILEARLYHVEGIESRLVLLRE
;
A
#
# COMPACT_ATOMS: atom_id res chain seq x y z
N MET A 1 -21.86 13.59 54.69
CA MET A 1 -20.75 13.00 53.90
C MET A 1 -21.19 12.15 52.70
N LYS A 2 -22.18 11.24 52.81
CA LYS A 2 -22.59 10.33 51.71
C LYS A 2 -23.14 11.02 50.44
N ARG A 3 -23.68 12.25 50.54
CA ARG A 3 -24.25 12.98 49.38
C ARG A 3 -23.18 13.47 48.40
N ASN A 4 -21.99 13.83 48.88
CA ASN A 4 -20.93 14.40 48.03
C ASN A 4 -20.17 13.33 47.24
N ILE A 5 -20.11 12.10 47.75
CA ILE A 5 -19.45 10.96 47.08
C ILE A 5 -20.16 10.59 45.76
N LYS A 6 -21.50 10.64 45.73
CA LYS A 6 -22.27 10.34 44.49
C LYS A 6 -21.97 11.35 43.36
N TRP A 7 -21.79 12.63 43.70
CA TRP A 7 -21.45 13.66 42.73
C TRP A 7 -20.02 13.52 42.19
N ILE A 8 -19.07 13.15 43.04
CA ILE A 8 -17.67 12.91 42.64
C ILE A 8 -17.58 11.70 41.70
N ILE A 9 -18.27 10.59 42.02
CA ILE A 9 -18.30 9.40 41.15
C ILE A 9 -18.96 9.72 39.80
N GLY A 10 -20.07 10.47 39.82
CA GLY A 10 -20.73 10.92 38.58
C GLY A 10 -19.80 11.77 37.70
N ALA A 11 -19.11 12.74 38.29
CA ALA A 11 -18.16 13.59 37.55
C ALA A 11 -17.00 12.79 36.94
N LEU A 12 -16.43 11.83 37.68
CA LEU A 12 -15.38 10.94 37.19
C LEU A 12 -15.84 10.06 36.02
N SER A 13 -17.05 9.50 36.09
CA SER A 13 -17.60 8.71 34.98
C SER A 13 -17.83 9.54 33.72
N LEU A 14 -18.29 10.79 33.88
CA LEU A 14 -18.53 11.68 32.76
C LEU A 14 -17.22 12.09 32.06
N PHE A 15 -16.16 12.35 32.86
CA PHE A 15 -14.84 12.68 32.34
C PHE A 15 -14.21 11.50 31.58
N SER A 16 -14.36 10.27 32.08
CA SER A 16 -13.90 9.06 31.40
C SER A 16 -14.65 8.83 30.09
N LEU A 17 -15.96 9.05 30.05
CA LEU A 17 -16.77 8.93 28.85
C LEU A 17 -16.34 9.96 27.79
N MET A 18 -16.11 11.19 28.20
CA MET A 18 -15.69 12.27 27.30
C MET A 18 -14.29 12.00 26.71
N GLY A 19 -13.36 11.49 27.52
CA GLY A 19 -12.05 11.04 27.05
C GLY A 19 -12.14 9.92 26.02
N PHE A 20 -13.05 8.95 26.24
CA PHE A 20 -13.29 7.87 25.28
C PHE A 20 -13.86 8.38 23.95
N ILE A 21 -14.84 9.29 23.99
CA ILE A 21 -15.43 9.88 22.79
C ILE A 21 -14.38 10.68 22.00
N CYS A 22 -13.57 11.51 22.66
CA CYS A 22 -12.50 12.26 22.01
C CYS A 22 -11.41 11.34 21.44
N GLY A 23 -11.03 10.28 22.15
CA GLY A 23 -10.09 9.28 21.65
C GLY A 23 -10.64 8.53 20.43
N TRP A 24 -11.92 8.16 20.48
CA TRP A 24 -12.61 7.51 19.37
C TRP A 24 -12.69 8.41 18.14
N THR A 25 -13.10 9.67 18.28
CA THR A 25 -13.19 10.61 17.15
C THR A 25 -11.83 10.92 16.56
N TYR A 26 -10.78 11.05 17.38
CA TYR A 26 -9.41 11.24 16.90
C TYR A 26 -8.90 10.01 16.13
N PHE A 27 -9.11 8.81 16.68
CA PHE A 27 -8.75 7.57 16.00
C PHE A 27 -9.50 7.41 14.68
N HIS A 28 -10.81 7.68 14.67
CA HIS A 28 -11.63 7.56 13.46
C HIS A 28 -11.25 8.62 12.42
N SER A 29 -11.00 9.86 12.83
CA SER A 29 -10.53 10.92 11.93
C SER A 29 -9.18 10.58 11.33
N ARG A 30 -8.22 10.03 12.10
CA ARG A 30 -6.93 9.56 11.58
C ARG A 30 -7.11 8.37 10.64
N TYR A 31 -7.97 7.42 10.97
CA TYR A 31 -8.24 6.24 10.16
C TYR A 31 -8.88 6.61 8.82
N TYR A 32 -9.85 7.53 8.80
CA TYR A 32 -10.50 8.01 7.57
C TYR A 32 -9.63 9.00 6.78
N ASN A 33 -8.83 9.84 7.43
CA ASN A 33 -7.90 10.73 6.72
C ASN A 33 -6.70 9.95 6.16
N ALA A 34 -6.30 8.82 6.74
CA ALA A 34 -5.34 7.90 6.13
C ALA A 34 -5.93 7.17 4.90
N LEU A 35 -7.25 7.09 4.80
CA LEU A 35 -7.99 6.62 3.62
C LEU A 35 -8.26 7.73 2.60
N ASP A 36 -7.85 8.98 2.86
CA ASP A 36 -7.85 10.07 1.87
C ASP A 36 -6.66 9.88 0.90
N ILE A 37 -6.68 8.73 0.23
CA ILE A 37 -5.91 8.47 -0.97
C ILE A 37 -6.45 9.48 -1.96
N ARG A 38 -5.71 10.56 -2.20
CA ARG A 38 -6.02 11.51 -3.27
C ARG A 38 -6.03 10.74 -4.58
N PHE A 39 -7.23 10.34 -5.01
CA PHE A 39 -7.47 9.86 -6.35
C PHE A 39 -7.14 11.02 -7.28
N PHE A 40 -5.98 10.96 -7.92
CA PHE A 40 -5.83 11.63 -9.21
C PHE A 40 -6.70 10.84 -10.18
N SER A 41 -8.00 11.17 -10.21
CA SER A 41 -8.82 10.93 -11.38
C SER A 41 -8.20 11.75 -12.49
N GLY A 42 -7.31 11.14 -13.27
CA GLY A 42 -7.08 11.64 -14.61
C GLY A 42 -8.46 11.71 -15.26
N ASP A 43 -8.88 12.90 -15.64
CA ASP A 43 -10.06 13.11 -16.47
C ASP A 43 -9.92 12.17 -17.68
N SER A 44 -10.55 11.01 -17.60
CA SER A 44 -10.79 10.21 -18.78
C SER A 44 -11.78 11.05 -19.56
N ASP A 45 -11.32 11.72 -20.61
CA ASP A 45 -12.16 12.36 -21.61
C ASP A 45 -13.27 11.38 -21.99
N ARG A 46 -14.44 11.55 -21.38
CA ARG A 46 -15.63 10.77 -21.73
C ARG A 46 -16.02 11.29 -23.09
N LEU A 47 -15.76 10.49 -24.12
CA LEU A 47 -16.26 10.75 -25.46
C LEU A 47 -17.79 10.70 -25.37
N ILE A 48 -18.46 11.85 -25.29
CA ILE A 48 -19.92 11.94 -25.31
C ILE A 48 -20.34 11.68 -26.76
N ILE A 49 -20.64 10.42 -27.08
CA ILE A 49 -21.21 10.07 -28.38
C ILE A 49 -22.63 10.64 -28.40
N PRO A 50 -22.96 11.59 -29.31
CA PRO A 50 -24.30 12.16 -29.35
C PRO A 50 -25.31 11.08 -29.70
N LEU A 51 -26.42 11.05 -28.96
CA LEU A 51 -27.52 10.13 -29.21
C LEU A 51 -28.09 10.36 -30.61
N ARG A 52 -28.13 9.32 -31.45
CA ARG A 52 -28.89 9.37 -32.69
C ARG A 52 -30.39 9.44 -32.35
N PRO A 53 -31.16 10.38 -32.93
CA PRO A 53 -32.59 10.45 -32.70
C PRO A 53 -33.27 9.13 -33.08
N GLY A 54 -33.96 8.48 -32.13
CA GLY A 54 -34.79 7.29 -32.38
C GLY A 54 -34.46 6.03 -31.56
N THR A 55 -33.35 6.00 -30.82
CA THR A 55 -33.00 4.82 -29.99
C THR A 55 -33.27 5.11 -28.52
N ARG A 56 -34.32 4.48 -27.94
CA ARG A 56 -34.49 4.42 -26.49
C ARG A 56 -33.44 3.44 -25.95
N GLY A 57 -32.29 3.96 -25.50
CA GLY A 57 -31.23 3.17 -24.90
C GLY A 57 -31.69 2.60 -23.56
N VAL A 58 -31.58 1.29 -23.37
CA VAL A 58 -31.69 0.65 -22.06
C VAL A 58 -30.39 0.96 -21.32
N VAL A 59 -30.46 1.77 -20.27
CA VAL A 59 -29.32 2.00 -19.38
C VAL A 59 -29.25 0.81 -18.44
N ILE A 60 -28.31 -0.10 -18.69
CA ILE A 60 -27.98 -1.19 -17.78
C ILE A 60 -26.87 -0.65 -16.87
N ASP A 61 -27.25 -0.13 -15.70
CA ASP A 61 -26.30 0.20 -14.64
C ASP A 61 -25.75 -1.10 -14.07
N LEU A 62 -24.56 -1.50 -14.54
CA LEU A 62 -23.77 -2.54 -13.91
C LEU A 62 -23.28 -2.03 -12.55
N PRO A 63 -23.30 -2.87 -11.49
CA PRO A 63 -22.76 -2.47 -10.20
C PRO A 63 -21.30 -2.04 -10.38
N GLN A 64 -20.95 -0.87 -9.83
CA GLN A 64 -19.55 -0.40 -9.82
C GLN A 64 -18.70 -1.43 -9.08
N GLU A 65 -17.96 -2.24 -9.85
CA GLU A 65 -16.93 -3.11 -9.31
C GLU A 65 -15.78 -2.23 -8.85
N ASN A 66 -15.64 -2.05 -7.53
CA ASN A 66 -14.46 -1.39 -6.97
C ASN A 66 -13.25 -2.31 -7.21
N PRO A 67 -12.27 -1.90 -8.03
CA PRO A 67 -11.11 -2.75 -8.30
C PRO A 67 -10.28 -2.90 -7.03
N MET A 68 -9.89 -4.13 -6.71
CA MET A 68 -9.02 -4.37 -5.55
C MET A 68 -7.55 -4.40 -5.97
N PHE A 69 -6.73 -3.70 -5.18
CA PHE A 69 -5.37 -3.35 -5.53
C PHE A 69 -4.33 -4.18 -4.77
N PHE A 70 -3.31 -4.72 -5.46
CA PHE A 70 -2.06 -5.18 -4.84
C PHE A 70 -1.26 -3.96 -4.34
N GLY A 71 -1.41 -3.64 -3.05
CA GLY A 71 -0.75 -2.51 -2.40
C GLY A 71 0.09 -2.96 -1.21
N ILE A 72 1.12 -2.17 -0.90
CA ILE A 72 1.83 -2.23 0.37
C ILE A 72 1.03 -1.40 1.37
N ASP A 73 0.80 -1.94 2.56
CA ASP A 73 0.25 -1.20 3.69
C ASP A 73 1.35 -0.27 4.23
N VAL A 74 1.31 0.98 3.77
CA VAL A 74 2.30 2.03 4.10
C VAL A 74 2.32 2.31 5.60
N LEU A 75 1.20 2.14 6.32
CA LEU A 75 1.15 2.41 7.75
C LEU A 75 1.92 1.38 8.59
N GLN A 76 2.13 0.19 8.04
CA GLN A 76 2.79 -0.93 8.72
C GLN A 76 4.20 -1.21 8.18
N SER A 77 4.62 -0.49 7.14
CA SER A 77 5.84 -0.76 6.40
C SER A 77 6.85 0.36 6.65
N GLU A 78 8.09 -0.01 6.96
CA GLU A 78 9.14 1.01 7.07
C GLU A 78 9.51 1.55 5.68
N PRO A 79 9.64 2.87 5.53
CA PRO A 79 10.09 3.47 4.28
C PRO A 79 11.58 3.19 4.06
N VAL A 80 11.98 3.14 2.80
CA VAL A 80 13.41 3.04 2.45
C VAL A 80 14.02 4.44 2.53
N ASP A 81 15.02 4.63 3.38
CA ASP A 81 15.89 5.83 3.35
C ASP A 81 16.87 5.74 2.17
N TRP A 82 16.55 6.46 1.09
CA TRP A 82 17.33 6.52 -0.14
C TRP A 82 18.61 7.34 0.01
N ASP A 83 18.59 8.37 0.86
CA ASP A 83 19.77 9.19 1.09
C ASP A 83 20.81 8.39 1.88
N TYR A 84 20.36 7.55 2.82
CA TYR A 84 21.24 6.60 3.49
C TYR A 84 21.87 5.62 2.50
N LEU A 85 21.07 4.99 1.63
CA LEU A 85 21.60 4.09 0.60
C LEU A 85 22.58 4.80 -0.35
N HIS A 86 22.27 6.04 -0.75
CA HIS A 86 23.14 6.82 -1.63
C HIS A 86 24.45 7.23 -0.96
N ARG A 87 24.43 7.55 0.35
CA ARG A 87 25.64 7.81 1.15
C ARG A 87 26.47 6.55 1.37
N LEU A 88 25.82 5.39 1.48
CA LEU A 88 26.50 4.11 1.65
C LEU A 88 27.26 3.74 0.39
N ASP A 89 26.57 3.66 -0.75
CA ASP A 89 27.19 3.52 -2.07
C ASP A 89 26.22 3.97 -3.19
N PRO A 90 26.53 5.04 -3.95
CA PRO A 90 25.68 5.49 -5.04
C PRO A 90 25.60 4.50 -6.22
N ARG A 91 26.49 3.51 -6.29
CA ARG A 91 26.54 2.44 -7.31
C ARG A 91 25.90 1.13 -6.85
N THR A 92 25.16 1.16 -5.74
CA THR A 92 24.41 0.02 -5.23
C THR A 92 23.47 -0.56 -6.30
N ASP A 93 23.70 -1.82 -6.66
CA ASP A 93 22.78 -2.64 -7.46
C ASP A 93 22.43 -3.92 -6.68
N VAL A 94 21.19 -4.00 -6.20
CA VAL A 94 20.72 -5.08 -5.33
C VAL A 94 19.46 -5.70 -5.89
N ARG A 95 19.43 -7.03 -5.96
CA ARG A 95 18.22 -7.81 -6.30
C ARG A 95 17.80 -8.67 -5.13
N ILE A 96 16.55 -8.52 -4.70
CA ILE A 96 15.96 -9.28 -3.60
C ILE A 96 14.82 -10.11 -4.16
N ARG A 97 14.94 -11.44 -4.03
CA ARG A 97 13.90 -12.39 -4.41
C ARG A 97 13.21 -12.89 -3.17
N GLY A 98 11.88 -12.90 -3.20
CA GLY A 98 11.08 -13.37 -2.09
C GLY A 98 9.75 -13.96 -2.53
N TRP A 99 9.00 -14.40 -1.54
CA TRP A 99 7.68 -14.99 -1.69
C TRP A 99 6.67 -14.26 -0.82
N ILE A 100 5.55 -13.85 -1.38
CA ILE A 100 4.43 -13.28 -0.62
C ILE A 100 3.54 -14.42 -0.16
N ASP A 101 3.43 -14.61 1.15
CA ASP A 101 2.59 -15.66 1.73
C ASP A 101 1.09 -15.35 1.63
N LEU A 102 0.25 -16.28 2.09
CA LEU A 102 -1.21 -16.13 2.06
C LEU A 102 -1.74 -15.02 2.98
N ASN A 103 -0.91 -14.48 3.86
CA ASN A 103 -1.23 -13.40 4.80
C ASN A 103 -0.64 -12.05 4.34
N GLY A 104 0.00 -12.00 3.17
CA GLY A 104 0.62 -10.79 2.64
C GLY A 104 1.97 -10.44 3.27
N ARG A 105 2.67 -11.40 3.88
CA ARG A 105 4.04 -11.21 4.38
C ARG A 105 5.05 -11.59 3.31
N LEU A 106 6.10 -10.79 3.19
CA LEU A 106 7.25 -11.10 2.34
C LEU A 106 8.24 -12.02 3.06
N ILE A 107 8.48 -13.20 2.48
CA ILE A 107 9.50 -14.15 2.91
C ILE A 107 10.67 -14.01 1.96
N ILE A 108 11.76 -13.41 2.43
CA ILE A 108 12.96 -13.16 1.62
C ILE A 108 13.74 -14.48 1.46
N GLN A 109 13.94 -14.90 0.22
CA GLN A 109 14.65 -16.13 -0.13
C GLN A 109 16.11 -15.88 -0.44
N ASN A 110 16.38 -14.83 -1.23
CA ASN A 110 17.72 -14.52 -1.69
C ASN A 110 17.95 -13.00 -1.81
N VAL A 111 19.17 -12.57 -1.54
CA VAL A 111 19.66 -11.21 -1.73
C VAL A 111 20.93 -11.31 -2.57
N ILE A 112 20.89 -10.77 -3.78
CA ILE A 112 22.02 -10.69 -4.69
C ILE A 112 22.50 -9.24 -4.65
N ASP A 113 23.66 -9.02 -4.05
CA ASP A 113 24.30 -7.71 -3.95
C ASP A 113 25.55 -7.71 -4.82
N VAL A 114 25.60 -6.81 -5.80
CA VAL A 114 26.71 -6.73 -6.77
C VAL A 114 27.83 -5.85 -6.24
N THR A 115 27.52 -4.85 -5.42
CA THR A 115 28.44 -3.73 -5.16
C THR A 115 28.85 -3.65 -3.69
N HIS A 116 27.90 -3.78 -2.75
CA HIS A 116 28.18 -3.49 -1.34
C HIS A 116 27.22 -4.21 -0.39
N ALA A 117 27.64 -5.34 0.19
CA ALA A 117 26.83 -6.23 1.05
C ALA A 117 26.00 -5.53 2.15
N GLY A 118 26.45 -4.39 2.68
CA GLY A 118 25.69 -3.61 3.66
C GLY A 118 24.37 -3.03 3.12
N ALA A 119 24.28 -2.75 1.81
CA ALA A 119 23.07 -2.26 1.18
C ALA A 119 22.02 -3.38 1.08
N GLY A 120 22.44 -4.59 0.71
CA GLY A 120 21.59 -5.77 0.71
C GLY A 120 20.98 -6.08 2.07
N GLU A 121 21.78 -6.04 3.14
CA GLU A 121 21.27 -6.29 4.50
C GLU A 121 20.30 -5.20 4.99
N TYR A 122 20.58 -3.93 4.70
CA TYR A 122 19.67 -2.84 5.01
C TYR A 122 18.34 -2.97 4.25
N LEU A 123 18.39 -3.24 2.95
CA LEU A 123 17.18 -3.43 2.15
C LEU A 123 16.40 -4.66 2.61
N ARG A 124 17.10 -5.74 3.00
CA ARG A 124 16.49 -6.93 3.59
C ARG A 124 15.73 -6.59 4.88
N SER A 125 16.33 -5.79 5.78
CA SER A 125 15.66 -5.42 7.03
C SER A 125 14.40 -4.61 6.77
N ILE A 126 14.47 -3.60 5.89
CA ILE A 126 13.31 -2.77 5.54
C ILE A 126 12.21 -3.60 4.88
N LEU A 127 12.53 -4.37 3.83
CA LEU A 127 11.56 -5.18 3.11
C LEU A 127 10.88 -6.25 3.99
N SER A 128 11.54 -6.72 5.04
CA SER A 128 10.94 -7.67 5.99
C SER A 128 9.77 -7.08 6.80
N THR A 129 9.76 -5.75 6.94
CA THR A 129 8.66 -5.02 7.61
C THR A 129 7.44 -4.88 6.70
N TRP A 130 7.63 -4.96 5.38
CA TRP A 130 6.56 -4.69 4.43
C TRP A 130 5.41 -5.68 4.57
N ARG A 131 4.19 -5.15 4.51
CA ARG A 131 2.94 -5.91 4.56
C ARG A 131 2.13 -5.59 3.32
N TYR A 132 1.69 -6.65 2.62
CA TYR A 132 0.91 -6.55 1.40
C TYR A 132 -0.55 -6.87 1.69
N THR A 133 -1.47 -6.26 0.96
CA THR A 133 -2.86 -6.72 0.95
C THR A 133 -2.89 -8.17 0.44
N PRO A 134 -3.48 -9.14 1.17
CA PRO A 134 -3.37 -10.57 0.87
C PRO A 134 -4.24 -11.02 -0.32
N LEU A 135 -4.23 -10.28 -1.43
CA LEU A 135 -4.98 -10.56 -2.65
C LEU A 135 -4.21 -11.45 -3.62
N LYS A 136 -2.89 -11.25 -3.69
CA LYS A 136 -1.97 -12.06 -4.48
C LYS A 136 -0.95 -12.72 -3.56
N THR A 137 -0.45 -13.87 -3.98
CA THR A 137 0.61 -14.67 -3.34
C THR A 137 1.53 -15.18 -4.44
N GLY A 138 2.75 -15.56 -4.10
CA GLY A 138 3.69 -16.07 -5.09
C GLY A 138 5.04 -15.38 -5.03
N GLU A 139 5.81 -15.57 -6.08
CA GLU A 139 7.16 -15.03 -6.17
C GLU A 139 7.15 -13.56 -6.60
N ILE A 140 8.00 -12.77 -5.95
CA ILE A 140 8.24 -11.36 -6.26
C ILE A 140 9.73 -11.07 -6.23
N THR A 141 10.20 -10.23 -7.15
CA THR A 141 11.59 -9.76 -7.16
C THR A 141 11.65 -8.25 -7.13
N PHE A 142 12.48 -7.70 -6.26
CA PHE A 142 12.80 -6.27 -6.18
C PHE A 142 14.19 -6.05 -6.73
N HIS A 143 14.34 -5.07 -7.60
CA HIS A 143 15.62 -4.66 -8.15
C HIS A 143 15.84 -3.18 -7.84
N PHE A 144 16.78 -2.92 -6.95
CA PHE A 144 17.21 -1.60 -6.50
C PHE A 144 18.42 -1.20 -7.34
N ASN A 145 18.18 -0.32 -8.31
CA ASN A 145 19.19 0.20 -9.24
C ASN A 145 19.45 1.68 -8.94
N LEU A 146 20.20 1.96 -7.87
CA LEU A 146 20.54 3.32 -7.46
C LEU A 146 21.30 4.13 -8.52
N PRO A 147 22.24 3.56 -9.31
CA PRO A 147 22.93 4.32 -10.33
C PRO A 147 22.04 4.72 -11.54
N SER A 148 20.81 4.23 -11.64
CA SER A 148 19.90 4.64 -12.71
C SER A 148 19.41 6.08 -12.54
N GLU A 149 19.46 6.86 -13.62
CA GLU A 149 18.77 8.16 -13.71
C GLU A 149 17.24 8.01 -13.83
N GLY A 150 16.77 6.81 -14.20
CA GLY A 150 15.36 6.48 -14.37
C GLY A 150 14.77 5.78 -13.15
N ALA A 151 14.16 4.60 -13.36
CA ALA A 151 13.56 3.84 -12.28
C ALA A 151 14.63 3.26 -11.34
N LYS A 152 14.61 3.72 -10.09
CA LYS A 152 15.52 3.26 -9.02
C LYS A 152 15.05 1.97 -8.37
N LEU A 153 13.74 1.71 -8.39
CA LEU A 153 13.14 0.47 -7.91
C LEU A 153 12.33 -0.16 -9.02
N ILE A 154 12.69 -1.38 -9.40
CA ILE A 154 11.93 -2.20 -10.35
C ILE A 154 11.35 -3.38 -9.59
N VAL A 155 10.04 -3.57 -9.64
CA VAL A 155 9.37 -4.70 -9.00
C VAL A 155 8.81 -5.63 -10.06
N TYR A 156 9.30 -6.86 -10.05
CA TYR A 156 8.86 -7.93 -10.95
C TYR A 156 7.76 -8.72 -10.26
N THR A 157 6.57 -8.71 -10.87
CA THR A 157 5.35 -9.30 -10.28
C THR A 157 4.81 -10.51 -11.05
N SER A 158 5.53 -10.94 -12.08
CA SER A 158 5.16 -12.06 -12.97
C SER A 158 4.93 -13.40 -12.27
N GLY A 159 5.57 -13.60 -11.12
CA GLY A 159 5.40 -14.78 -10.26
C GLY A 159 4.24 -14.71 -9.29
N LEU A 160 3.50 -13.59 -9.24
CA LEU A 160 2.36 -13.41 -8.35
C LEU A 160 1.07 -13.92 -9.00
N TYR A 161 0.33 -14.73 -8.26
CA TYR A 161 -0.97 -15.24 -8.65
C TYR A 161 -2.02 -14.97 -7.56
N ARG A 162 -3.29 -15.19 -7.89
CA ARG A 162 -4.41 -14.97 -6.97
C ARG A 162 -4.25 -15.80 -5.71
N ASN A 163 -4.42 -15.16 -4.55
CA ASN A 163 -4.49 -15.86 -3.28
C ASN A 163 -5.74 -16.78 -3.28
N PRO A 164 -5.58 -18.11 -3.04
CA PRO A 164 -6.70 -19.05 -3.04
C PRO A 164 -7.75 -18.76 -1.97
N ASN A 165 -7.41 -18.02 -0.92
CA ASN A 165 -8.33 -17.62 0.15
C ASN A 165 -9.28 -16.47 -0.25
N VAL A 166 -9.07 -15.86 -1.42
CA VAL A 166 -9.86 -14.72 -1.90
C VAL A 166 -10.90 -15.20 -2.90
N ASP A 167 -12.18 -14.91 -2.64
CA ASP A 167 -13.32 -15.30 -3.47
C ASP A 167 -13.07 -14.95 -4.93
N ARG A 168 -13.15 -15.94 -5.83
CA ARG A 168 -12.91 -15.79 -7.29
C ARG A 168 -13.77 -14.72 -7.95
N LYS A 169 -14.93 -14.40 -7.37
CA LYS A 169 -15.82 -13.35 -7.87
C LYS A 169 -15.25 -11.94 -7.69
N LEU A 170 -14.31 -11.77 -6.77
CA LEU A 170 -13.68 -10.48 -6.54
C LEU A 170 -12.69 -10.18 -7.69
N PRO A 171 -12.88 -9.14 -8.49
CA PRO A 171 -11.92 -8.77 -9.52
C PRO A 171 -10.60 -8.33 -8.84
N ILE A 172 -9.50 -8.98 -9.21
CA ILE A 172 -8.15 -8.55 -8.82
C ILE A 172 -7.54 -7.93 -10.06
N LEU A 173 -7.44 -6.61 -10.07
CA LEU A 173 -6.65 -5.91 -11.08
C LEU A 173 -5.20 -5.82 -10.59
N GLU A 174 -4.27 -5.83 -11.52
CA GLU A 174 -2.87 -5.54 -11.22
C GLU A 174 -2.78 -4.08 -10.80
N ALA A 175 -2.79 -3.84 -9.49
CA ALA A 175 -2.47 -2.52 -9.02
C ALA A 175 -1.04 -2.22 -9.35
N ARG A 176 -0.83 -1.00 -9.84
CA ARG A 176 0.50 -0.45 -9.80
C ARG A 176 0.81 -0.15 -8.33
N LEU A 177 2.03 -0.45 -7.91
CA LEU A 177 2.59 -0.10 -6.63
C LEU A 177 2.80 1.42 -6.63
N TYR A 178 1.74 2.18 -6.33
CA TYR A 178 1.69 3.61 -6.61
C TYR A 178 2.45 4.49 -5.59
N HIS A 179 2.89 3.92 -4.47
CA HIS A 179 3.64 4.69 -3.47
C HIS A 179 4.50 3.79 -2.58
N VAL A 180 5.83 3.93 -2.71
CA VAL A 180 6.78 3.57 -1.66
C VAL A 180 7.17 4.89 -1.02
N GLU A 181 6.82 5.10 0.25
CA GLU A 181 7.17 6.33 0.96
C GLU A 181 8.70 6.51 0.93
N GLY A 182 9.15 7.70 0.51
CA GLY A 182 10.56 7.99 0.22
C GLY A 182 10.96 7.91 -1.26
N ILE A 183 10.12 7.39 -2.16
CA ILE A 183 10.31 7.47 -3.62
C ILE A 183 9.19 8.26 -4.29
N GLU A 184 9.57 9.20 -5.16
CA GLU A 184 8.67 9.75 -6.17
C GLU A 184 8.19 8.65 -7.13
N SER A 185 6.87 8.53 -7.33
CA SER A 185 6.23 7.46 -8.12
C SER A 185 6.82 7.25 -9.53
N ARG A 186 7.43 8.27 -10.13
CA ARG A 186 8.14 8.18 -11.43
C ARG A 186 9.41 7.32 -11.40
N LEU A 187 10.00 7.07 -10.22
CA LEU A 187 11.22 6.28 -10.05
C LEU A 187 10.93 4.81 -9.69
N VAL A 188 9.66 4.41 -9.62
CA VAL A 188 9.24 3.02 -9.47
C VAL A 188 8.73 2.50 -10.80
N LEU A 189 9.30 1.39 -11.27
CA LEU A 189 8.81 0.67 -12.46
C LEU A 189 8.29 -0.71 -12.06
N LEU A 190 7.17 -1.09 -12.64
CA LEU A 190 6.63 -2.44 -12.49
C LEU A 190 6.84 -3.20 -13.79
N ARG A 191 7.25 -4.45 -13.65
CA ARG A 191 7.44 -5.34 -14.78
C ARG A 191 6.69 -6.65 -14.54
N GLU A 192 5.90 -7.01 -15.54
CA GLU A 192 5.36 -8.36 -15.75
C GLU A 192 6.37 -9.23 -16.51
#